data_AF-A0A0C2D6X3-F1
#
_entry.id   AF-A0A0C2D6X3-F1
#
_cell.length_a   1.000
_cell.length_b   1.000
_cell.length_c   1.000
_cell.angle_alpha   90.00
_cell.angle_beta   90.00
_cell.angle_gamma   90.00
#
_symmetry.space_group_name_H-M   'P 1'
#
loop_
_entity.id
_entity.type
_entity.pdbx_description
1 polymer ?
#
loop_
_entity_poly.entity_id
_entity_poly.type
_entity_poly.pdbx_seq_one_letter_code
_entity_poly.pdbx_strand_id
1 'polypeptide(L)'
;MKQFGVANFLGPFFGTAPMDGIFGLGFTEYPNLGAPMPTVKHFMDKEQFTVWMSRRVAISRGAIGGYITYGQYDHTNCEPQIYYAQLAVDNKWIINIAGFSIGSFTHTANQHAIFGKGTTWIGVPNAVLNNILWQTQSWWDPNRRLYIIPCSKMWTLPRMIFRIAGRRFTVPSVQYV
;
A
#
# COMPACT_ATOMS: atom_id res chain seq x y z
N MET A 1 -8.16 -10.97 28.36
CA MET A 1 -9.23 -11.10 27.36
C MET A 1 -9.11 -9.90 26.42
N LYS A 2 -8.99 -10.09 25.10
CA LYS A 2 -8.83 -8.99 24.15
C LYS A 2 -10.21 -8.49 23.74
N GLN A 3 -10.46 -7.18 23.83
CA GLN A 3 -11.70 -6.59 23.32
C GLN A 3 -11.62 -6.50 21.79
N PHE A 4 -12.64 -7.00 21.12
CA PHE A 4 -12.83 -6.84 19.68
C PHE A 4 -14.03 -5.91 19.47
N GLY A 5 -13.95 -5.06 18.45
CA GLY A 5 -15.10 -4.26 18.03
C GLY A 5 -16.13 -5.16 17.36
N VAL A 6 -17.39 -5.12 17.84
CA VAL A 6 -18.52 -5.78 17.19
C VAL A 6 -19.21 -4.76 16.30
N ALA A 7 -19.18 -4.99 14.99
CA ALA A 7 -19.83 -4.11 14.03
C ALA A 7 -21.35 -4.37 13.99
N ASN A 8 -22.15 -3.36 14.29
CA ASN A 8 -23.61 -3.40 14.16
C ASN A 8 -24.10 -2.90 12.79
N PHE A 9 -23.19 -2.34 11.98
CA PHE A 9 -23.45 -1.85 10.63
C PHE A 9 -22.22 -2.11 9.76
N LEU A 10 -22.44 -2.53 8.52
CA LEU A 10 -21.40 -2.79 7.54
C LEU A 10 -21.58 -1.87 6.34
N GLY A 11 -20.49 -1.23 5.90
CA GLY A 11 -20.47 -0.55 4.61
C GLY A 11 -20.66 -1.56 3.46
N PRO A 12 -21.27 -1.16 2.32
CA PRO A 12 -21.64 -2.10 1.25
C PRO A 12 -20.51 -3.01 0.75
N PHE A 13 -19.27 -2.51 0.71
CA PHE A 13 -18.08 -3.28 0.33
C PHE A 13 -17.84 -4.50 1.26
N PHE A 14 -18.04 -4.34 2.56
CA PHE A 14 -17.79 -5.40 3.54
C PHE A 14 -18.84 -6.51 3.49
N GLY A 15 -20.00 -6.27 2.88
CA GLY A 15 -21.03 -7.31 2.68
C GLY A 15 -20.70 -8.30 1.58
N THR A 16 -19.76 -7.97 0.68
CA THR A 16 -19.39 -8.81 -0.47
C THR A 16 -17.92 -9.21 -0.49
N ALA A 17 -17.07 -8.54 0.31
CA ALA A 17 -15.68 -8.91 0.45
C ALA A 17 -15.55 -10.31 1.08
N PRO A 18 -14.69 -11.20 0.55
CA PRO A 18 -14.47 -12.53 1.11
C PRO A 18 -13.59 -12.48 2.37
N MET A 19 -14.05 -11.77 3.40
CA MET A 19 -13.36 -11.60 4.68
C MET A 19 -14.36 -11.36 5.82
N ASP A 20 -14.08 -11.92 6.99
CA ASP A 20 -14.98 -11.83 8.15
C ASP A 20 -14.77 -10.58 9.01
N GLY A 21 -13.63 -9.90 8.85
CA GLY A 21 -13.28 -8.74 9.67
C GLY A 21 -11.95 -8.09 9.33
N ILE A 22 -11.55 -7.12 10.15
CA ILE A 22 -10.34 -6.32 9.96
C ILE A 22 -9.45 -6.42 11.19
N PHE A 23 -8.18 -6.75 10.97
CA PHE A 23 -7.15 -6.66 12.00
C PHE A 23 -6.27 -5.42 11.77
N GLY A 24 -6.49 -4.37 12.56
CA GLY A 24 -5.79 -3.09 12.40
C GLY A 24 -4.31 -3.18 12.75
N LEU A 25 -3.41 -2.93 11.80
CA LEU A 25 -1.95 -2.94 12.02
C LEU A 25 -1.38 -1.53 12.33
N GLY A 26 -2.25 -0.58 12.64
CA GLY A 26 -1.90 0.79 13.03
C GLY A 26 -1.53 0.93 14.50
N PHE A 27 -1.12 2.13 14.87
CA PHE A 27 -0.96 2.52 16.26
C PHE A 27 -2.32 2.79 16.92
N THR A 28 -2.33 2.93 18.24
CA THR A 28 -3.51 3.42 18.97
C THR A 28 -3.66 4.92 18.73
N GLU A 29 -4.51 5.30 17.78
CA GLU A 29 -4.81 6.71 17.51
C GLU A 29 -5.89 7.28 18.45
N TYR A 30 -6.75 6.42 18.99
CA TYR A 30 -7.84 6.84 19.88
C TYR A 30 -7.76 6.06 21.20
N PRO A 31 -7.77 6.74 22.37
CA PRO A 31 -7.66 6.09 23.68
C PRO A 31 -8.71 5.00 23.93
N ASN A 32 -9.91 5.17 23.37
CA ASN A 32 -11.05 4.29 23.58
C ASN A 32 -11.12 3.13 22.57
N LEU A 33 -10.23 3.09 21.59
CA LEU A 33 -10.11 2.01 20.61
C LEU A 33 -8.75 1.35 20.79
N GLY A 34 -8.72 0.24 21.54
CA GLY A 34 -7.52 -0.54 21.72
C GLY A 34 -7.04 -1.13 20.40
N ALA A 35 -6.03 -0.52 19.77
CA ALA A 35 -5.39 -1.11 18.60
C ALA A 35 -4.81 -2.48 19.00
N PRO A 36 -4.86 -3.49 18.11
CA PRO A 36 -4.47 -4.83 18.49
C PRO A 36 -2.94 -4.98 18.59
N MET A 37 -2.17 -4.13 17.90
CA MET A 37 -0.71 -4.18 17.81
C MET A 37 -0.01 -3.99 19.18
N PRO A 38 -0.39 -3.02 20.04
CA PRO A 38 0.09 -2.94 21.42
C PRO A 38 0.01 -4.23 22.22
N THR A 39 -1.01 -5.06 21.99
CA THR A 39 -1.08 -6.38 22.64
C THR A 39 -0.17 -7.40 21.96
N VAL A 40 -0.14 -7.43 20.63
CA VAL A 40 0.63 -8.43 19.88
C VAL A 40 2.13 -8.24 20.07
N LYS A 41 2.61 -7.01 20.26
CA LYS A 41 4.03 -6.72 20.42
C LYS A 41 4.67 -7.46 21.60
N HIS A 42 3.90 -7.78 22.65
CA HIS A 42 4.40 -8.56 23.80
C HIS A 42 4.79 -10.01 23.44
N PHE A 43 4.34 -10.50 22.30
CA PHE A 43 4.65 -11.84 21.79
C PHE A 43 5.65 -11.80 20.63
N MET A 44 6.27 -10.65 20.38
CA MET A 44 7.25 -10.47 19.30
C MET A 44 8.65 -10.30 19.87
N ASP A 45 9.63 -10.99 19.27
CA ASP A 45 11.04 -10.84 19.64
C ASP A 45 11.57 -9.41 19.39
N LYS A 46 11.03 -8.75 18.36
CA LYS A 46 11.28 -7.34 18.04
C LYS A 46 9.95 -6.65 17.77
N GLU A 47 9.82 -5.39 18.17
CA GLU A 47 8.60 -4.60 17.94
C GLU A 47 8.47 -4.13 16.48
N GLN A 48 8.49 -5.06 15.53
CA GLN A 48 8.39 -4.82 14.09
C GLN A 48 7.61 -5.94 13.39
N PHE A 49 7.10 -5.63 12.21
CA PHE A 49 6.57 -6.63 11.27
C PHE A 49 6.97 -6.26 9.84
N THR A 50 6.97 -7.24 8.95
CA THR A 50 7.08 -7.02 7.50
C THR A 50 5.84 -7.54 6.79
N VAL A 51 5.49 -6.91 5.67
CA VAL A 51 4.39 -7.34 4.81
C VAL A 51 4.95 -7.54 3.41
N TRP A 52 4.79 -8.74 2.88
CA TRP A 52 5.13 -9.07 1.52
C TRP A 52 3.90 -9.59 0.79
N MET A 53 3.70 -9.14 -0.44
CA MET A 53 2.55 -9.50 -1.29
C MET A 53 3.07 -10.12 -2.58
N SER A 54 2.57 -11.30 -2.93
CA SER A 54 2.93 -11.98 -4.17
C SER A 54 2.17 -11.39 -5.35
N ARG A 55 2.82 -11.38 -6.52
CA ARG A 55 2.17 -11.04 -7.81
C ARG A 55 1.35 -12.21 -8.37
N ARG A 56 1.36 -13.39 -7.76
CA ARG A 56 0.83 -14.63 -8.38
C ARG A 56 -0.69 -14.57 -8.57
N VAL A 57 -1.09 -14.66 -9.83
CA VAL A 57 -2.46 -14.47 -10.34
C VAL A 57 -3.36 -15.72 -10.18
N ALA A 58 -2.87 -16.76 -9.50
CA ALA A 58 -3.54 -18.06 -9.38
C ALA A 58 -3.78 -18.45 -7.91
N ILE A 59 -4.20 -17.50 -7.07
CA ILE A 59 -4.55 -17.75 -5.66
C ILE A 59 -5.63 -18.84 -5.57
N SER A 60 -6.60 -18.84 -6.51
CA SER A 60 -7.63 -19.88 -6.64
C SER A 60 -7.10 -21.29 -6.95
N ARG A 61 -5.81 -21.44 -7.25
CA ARG A 61 -5.12 -22.72 -7.47
C ARG A 61 -4.10 -23.04 -6.36
N GLY A 62 -4.25 -22.44 -5.18
CA GLY A 62 -3.40 -22.68 -4.01
C GLY A 62 -2.08 -21.91 -4.01
N ALA A 63 -1.93 -20.88 -4.85
CA ALA A 63 -0.74 -20.03 -4.81
C ALA A 63 -0.74 -19.14 -3.54
N ILE A 64 0.42 -18.97 -2.94
CA ILE A 64 0.62 -18.06 -1.81
C ILE A 64 0.37 -16.61 -2.26
N GLY A 65 -0.59 -15.94 -1.60
CA GLY A 65 -0.92 -14.54 -1.88
C GLY A 65 0.03 -13.54 -1.23
N GLY A 66 0.64 -13.87 -0.09
CA GLY A 66 1.54 -12.99 0.65
C GLY A 66 1.84 -13.51 2.05
N TYR A 67 2.66 -12.77 2.78
CA TYR A 67 3.04 -13.05 4.16
C TYR A 67 3.03 -11.77 4.99
N ILE A 68 2.62 -11.91 6.26
CA ILE A 68 2.94 -10.95 7.31
C ILE A 68 3.83 -11.66 8.31
N THR A 69 5.05 -11.14 8.47
CA THR A 69 6.04 -11.70 9.38
C THR A 69 6.14 -10.79 10.60
N TYR A 70 5.73 -11.29 11.75
CA TYR A 70 5.79 -10.57 13.02
C TYR A 70 7.10 -10.88 13.76
N GLY A 71 7.66 -9.90 14.47
CA GLY A 71 8.85 -10.09 15.32
C GLY A 71 10.19 -10.09 14.60
N GLN A 72 10.20 -10.10 13.26
CA GLN A 72 11.44 -10.17 12.47
C GLN A 72 11.25 -9.60 11.06
N TYR A 73 12.34 -9.51 10.31
CA TYR A 73 12.28 -9.23 8.87
C TYR A 73 12.02 -10.52 8.11
N ASP A 74 11.26 -10.42 7.02
CA ASP A 74 11.13 -11.52 6.08
C ASP A 74 12.40 -11.63 5.22
N HIS A 75 13.34 -12.45 5.66
CA HIS A 75 14.59 -12.70 4.94
C HIS A 75 14.43 -13.61 3.71
N THR A 76 13.23 -14.14 3.45
CA THR A 76 12.95 -15.01 2.31
C THR A 76 12.43 -14.20 1.12
N ASN A 77 11.51 -13.27 1.38
CA ASN A 77 10.79 -12.56 0.33
C ASN A 77 11.21 -11.09 0.15
N CYS A 78 11.89 -10.49 1.14
CA CYS A 78 12.46 -9.14 1.01
C CYS A 78 13.92 -9.18 0.55
N GLU A 79 14.37 -8.11 -0.09
CA GLU A 79 15.80 -7.93 -0.37
C GLU A 79 16.61 -7.86 0.94
N PRO A 80 17.87 -8.32 0.95
CA PRO A 80 18.70 -8.29 2.15
C PRO A 80 18.93 -6.87 2.70
N GLN A 81 18.86 -5.87 1.81
CA GLN A 81 19.11 -4.49 2.16
C GLN A 81 17.83 -3.76 2.53
N ILE A 82 17.76 -3.28 3.77
CA ILE A 82 16.60 -2.60 4.32
C ILE A 82 16.90 -1.10 4.43
N TYR A 83 15.92 -0.29 4.03
CA TYR A 83 15.99 1.16 4.12
C TYR A 83 14.88 1.69 5.02
N TYR A 84 15.23 2.62 5.88
CA TYR A 84 14.30 3.24 6.81
C TYR A 84 13.94 4.65 6.35
N ALA A 85 12.67 4.98 6.48
CA ALA A 85 12.16 6.34 6.42
C ALA A 85 11.60 6.70 7.79
N GLN A 86 11.95 7.87 8.30
CA GLN A 86 11.38 8.37 9.55
C GLN A 86 9.89 8.65 9.36
N LEU A 87 9.10 8.39 10.40
CA LEU A 87 7.70 8.80 10.43
C LEU A 87 7.62 10.33 10.37
N ALA A 88 6.77 10.84 9.48
CA ALA A 88 6.47 12.27 9.39
C ALA A 88 5.43 12.71 10.44
N VAL A 89 4.65 11.76 10.94
CA VAL A 89 3.65 11.98 12.00
C VAL A 89 3.80 10.88 13.03
N ASP A 90 4.01 11.25 14.28
CA ASP A 90 4.18 10.31 15.38
C ASP A 90 2.98 9.38 15.49
N ASN A 91 3.27 8.10 15.74
CA ASN A 91 2.27 7.05 15.87
C ASN A 91 1.34 6.92 14.65
N LYS A 92 1.80 7.24 13.44
CA LYS A 92 1.08 6.93 12.20
C LYS A 92 2.04 6.38 11.15
N TRP A 93 1.58 5.46 10.29
CA TRP A 93 2.37 4.93 9.17
C TRP A 93 2.45 5.93 8.01
N ILE A 94 2.86 7.16 8.33
CA ILE A 94 2.98 8.30 7.42
C ILE A 94 4.44 8.68 7.34
N ILE A 95 4.98 8.80 6.13
CA ILE A 95 6.36 9.20 5.86
C ILE A 95 6.41 10.41 4.93
N ASN A 96 7.55 11.08 4.90
CA ASN A 96 7.83 12.10 3.89
C ASN A 96 8.36 11.45 2.61
N ILE A 97 7.76 11.82 1.48
CA ILE A 97 8.28 11.57 0.15
C ILE A 97 8.83 12.88 -0.41
N ALA A 98 10.00 12.82 -1.04
CA ALA A 98 10.66 13.98 -1.63
C ALA A 98 10.15 14.28 -3.04
N GLY A 99 9.46 13.32 -3.67
CA GLY A 99 8.85 13.55 -4.97
C GLY A 99 8.43 12.27 -5.69
N PHE A 100 7.82 12.48 -6.85
CA PHE A 100 7.31 11.47 -7.75
C PHE A 100 7.65 11.83 -9.19
N SER A 101 7.87 10.84 -10.05
CA SER A 101 8.04 11.08 -11.48
C SER A 101 7.51 9.91 -12.31
N ILE A 102 7.01 10.22 -13.51
CA ILE A 102 6.58 9.26 -14.52
C ILE A 102 6.76 9.89 -15.90
N GLY A 103 7.47 9.19 -16.79
CA GLY A 103 7.77 9.68 -18.13
C GLY A 103 8.53 11.02 -18.08
N SER A 104 7.99 12.05 -18.74
CA SER A 104 8.57 13.41 -18.69
C SER A 104 8.11 14.24 -17.49
N PHE A 105 7.12 13.78 -16.72
CA PHE A 105 6.63 14.49 -15.55
C PHE A 105 7.49 14.22 -14.31
N THR A 106 7.87 15.29 -13.61
CA THR A 106 8.52 15.22 -12.30
C THR A 106 7.86 16.22 -11.36
N HIS A 107 7.46 15.73 -10.19
CA HIS A 107 6.95 16.52 -9.08
C HIS A 107 7.91 16.38 -7.90
N THR A 108 8.56 17.46 -7.52
CA THR A 108 9.46 17.50 -6.36
C THR A 108 8.79 18.34 -5.28
N ALA A 109 8.36 17.68 -4.22
CA ALA A 109 7.73 18.32 -3.07
C ALA A 109 7.86 17.38 -1.87
N ASN A 110 8.07 17.95 -0.68
CA ASN A 110 7.94 17.20 0.56
C ASN A 110 6.45 16.98 0.84
N GLN A 111 5.97 15.78 0.52
CA GLN A 111 4.58 15.38 0.71
C GLN A 111 4.50 14.19 1.66
N HIS A 112 3.34 14.04 2.29
CA HIS A 112 3.06 12.88 3.12
C HIS A 112 2.56 11.72 2.26
N ALA A 113 3.11 10.53 2.48
CA ALA A 113 2.58 9.28 1.96
C ALA A 113 2.23 8.36 3.13
N ILE A 114 1.06 7.72 3.03
CA ILE A 114 0.57 6.77 4.04
C ILE A 114 0.64 5.37 3.45
N PHE A 115 1.27 4.44 4.17
CA PHE A 115 1.21 3.03 3.82
C PHE A 115 -0.08 2.41 4.37
N GLY A 116 -1.18 2.62 3.63
CA GLY A 116 -2.49 2.06 3.96
C GLY A 116 -2.63 0.62 3.46
N LYS A 117 -2.64 -0.36 4.35
CA LYS A 117 -2.70 -1.79 3.98
C LYS A 117 -4.07 -2.28 3.51
N GLY A 118 -5.09 -1.41 3.52
CA GLY A 118 -6.47 -1.75 3.13
C GLY A 118 -6.86 -1.33 1.71
N THR A 119 -5.95 -0.73 0.94
CA THR A 119 -6.22 -0.34 -0.46
C THR A 119 -5.32 -1.13 -1.40
N THR A 120 -5.89 -1.62 -2.50
CA THR A 120 -5.15 -2.22 -3.61
C THR A 120 -4.58 -1.17 -4.56
N TRP A 121 -5.01 0.09 -4.46
CA TRP A 121 -4.65 1.17 -5.38
C TRP A 121 -3.79 2.23 -4.72
N ILE A 122 -2.96 2.89 -5.53
CA ILE A 122 -2.18 4.06 -5.15
C ILE A 122 -3.07 5.29 -5.26
N GLY A 123 -3.38 5.92 -4.13
CA GLY A 123 -4.04 7.24 -4.10
C GLY A 123 -3.02 8.36 -4.29
N VAL A 124 -3.31 9.32 -5.16
CA VAL A 124 -2.48 10.51 -5.39
C VAL A 124 -3.34 11.78 -5.50
N PRO A 125 -2.79 12.97 -5.25
CA PRO A 125 -3.50 14.22 -5.52
C PRO A 125 -3.89 14.35 -7.00
N ASN A 126 -5.01 15.02 -7.29
CA ASN A 126 -5.54 15.17 -8.66
C ASN A 126 -4.51 15.72 -9.66
N ALA A 127 -3.66 16.66 -9.25
CA ALA A 127 -2.61 17.19 -10.11
C ALA A 127 -1.59 16.12 -10.56
N VAL A 128 -1.24 15.19 -9.66
CA VAL A 128 -0.36 14.06 -9.97
C VAL A 128 -1.11 13.03 -10.82
N LEU A 129 -2.37 12.74 -10.49
CA LEU A 129 -3.21 11.82 -11.26
C LEU A 129 -3.32 12.27 -12.72
N ASN A 130 -3.67 13.54 -12.97
CA ASN A 130 -3.81 14.06 -14.33
C ASN A 130 -2.52 13.90 -15.16
N ASN A 131 -1.36 14.07 -14.54
CA ASN A 131 -0.08 13.84 -15.20
C ASN A 131 0.18 12.35 -15.47
N ILE A 132 -0.17 11.46 -14.55
CA ILE A 132 -0.12 10.01 -14.81
C ILE A 132 -0.97 9.67 -16.03
N LEU A 133 -2.24 10.12 -16.06
CA LEU A 133 -3.18 9.85 -17.15
C LEU A 133 -2.68 10.36 -18.50
N TRP A 134 -2.04 11.53 -18.52
CA TRP A 134 -1.42 12.10 -19.72
C TRP A 134 -0.25 11.25 -20.23
N GLN A 135 0.64 10.83 -19.32
CA GLN A 135 1.82 10.02 -19.66
C GLN A 135 1.45 8.59 -20.11
N THR A 136 0.35 8.04 -19.59
CA THR A 136 -0.13 6.70 -19.95
C THR A 136 -1.09 6.70 -21.13
N GLN A 137 -1.59 7.87 -21.54
CA GLN A 137 -2.65 8.03 -22.54
C GLN A 137 -3.89 7.17 -22.20
N SER A 138 -4.23 7.09 -20.92
CA SER A 138 -5.42 6.38 -20.45
C SER A 138 -6.67 7.25 -20.58
N TRP A 139 -7.83 6.62 -20.76
CA TRP A 139 -9.12 7.32 -20.84
C TRP A 139 -10.10 6.83 -19.77
N TRP A 140 -11.08 7.66 -19.45
CA TRP A 140 -12.14 7.32 -18.51
C TRP A 140 -13.19 6.41 -19.17
N ASP A 141 -13.52 5.31 -18.52
CA ASP A 141 -14.65 4.46 -18.87
C ASP A 141 -15.78 4.66 -17.84
N PRO A 142 -16.90 5.29 -18.22
CA PRO A 142 -18.01 5.55 -17.30
C PRO A 142 -18.75 4.28 -16.86
N ASN A 143 -18.74 3.21 -17.67
CA ASN A 143 -19.40 1.96 -17.33
C ASN A 143 -18.65 1.23 -16.23
N ARG A 144 -17.31 1.23 -16.32
CA ARG A 144 -16.44 0.60 -15.32
C ARG A 144 -16.08 1.53 -14.17
N ARG A 145 -16.26 2.84 -14.35
CA ARG A 145 -15.83 3.91 -13.43
C ARG A 145 -14.33 3.84 -13.13
N LEU A 146 -13.54 3.60 -14.18
CA LEU A 146 -12.09 3.41 -14.12
C LEU A 146 -11.39 4.13 -15.26
N TYR A 147 -10.12 4.46 -15.07
CA TYR A 147 -9.23 4.81 -16.16
C TYR A 147 -8.66 3.54 -16.80
N ILE A 148 -8.72 3.44 -18.12
CA ILE A 148 -8.36 2.23 -18.86
C ILE A 148 -7.14 2.48 -19.73
N ILE A 149 -6.30 1.46 -19.81
CA ILE A 149 -5.10 1.39 -20.64
C ILE A 149 -5.22 0.12 -21.51
N PRO A 150 -4.86 0.17 -22.81
CA PRO A 150 -4.81 -1.03 -23.64
C PRO A 150 -3.76 -2.00 -23.10
N CYS A 151 -4.09 -3.29 -22.96
CA CYS A 151 -3.17 -4.30 -22.43
C CYS A 151 -1.83 -4.36 -23.20
N SER A 152 -1.83 -4.03 -24.50
CA SER A 152 -0.63 -3.95 -25.32
C SER A 152 0.39 -2.91 -24.84
N LYS A 153 -0.05 -1.87 -24.12
CA LYS A 153 0.82 -0.84 -23.53
C LYS A 153 1.41 -1.25 -22.18
N MET A 154 0.93 -2.34 -21.56
CA MET A 154 1.35 -2.75 -20.21
C MET A 154 2.87 -2.85 -20.05
N TRP A 155 3.61 -3.22 -21.10
CA TRP A 155 5.08 -3.39 -21.05
C TRP A 155 5.87 -2.19 -21.55
N THR A 156 5.22 -1.19 -22.14
CA THR A 156 5.88 -0.07 -22.84
C THR A 156 5.69 1.27 -22.15
N LEU A 157 4.76 1.36 -21.19
CA LEU A 157 4.52 2.59 -20.45
C LEU A 157 5.67 2.97 -19.51
N PRO A 158 5.85 4.26 -19.21
CA PRO A 158 6.94 4.73 -18.37
C PRO A 158 6.81 4.22 -16.93
N ARG A 159 7.94 3.88 -16.32
CA ARG A 159 7.99 3.52 -14.89
C ARG A 159 7.61 4.70 -14.00
N MET A 160 6.89 4.41 -12.91
CA MET A 160 6.70 5.34 -11.81
C MET A 160 7.92 5.30 -10.89
N ILE A 161 8.33 6.45 -10.36
CA ILE A 161 9.47 6.54 -9.46
C ILE A 161 9.10 7.42 -8.27
N PHE A 162 9.17 6.84 -7.08
CA PHE A 162 9.00 7.52 -5.80
C PHE A 162 10.36 7.82 -5.18
N ARG A 163 10.56 9.05 -4.72
CA ARG A 163 11.76 9.45 -4.00
C ARG A 163 11.46 9.44 -2.50
N ILE A 164 12.02 8.47 -1.78
CA ILE A 164 11.74 8.22 -0.36
C ILE A 164 13.08 8.07 0.37
N ALA A 165 13.28 8.81 1.46
CA ALA A 165 14.51 8.74 2.28
C ALA A 165 15.82 8.79 1.45
N GLY A 166 15.90 9.71 0.48
CA GLY A 166 17.07 9.86 -0.40
C GLY A 166 17.24 8.78 -1.47
N ARG A 167 16.28 7.86 -1.61
CA ARG A 167 16.33 6.72 -2.54
C ARG A 167 15.21 6.75 -3.57
N ARG A 168 15.44 6.04 -4.68
CA ARG A 168 14.48 5.91 -5.79
C ARG A 168 13.84 4.53 -5.75
N PHE A 169 12.54 4.49 -5.47
CA PHE A 169 11.72 3.27 -5.55
C PHE A 169 10.97 3.29 -6.88
N THR A 170 11.19 2.25 -7.70
CA THR A 170 10.66 2.18 -9.06
C THR A 170 9.53 1.17 -9.14
N VAL A 171 8.39 1.58 -9.70
CA VAL A 171 7.26 0.70 -10.03
C VAL A 171 7.16 0.60 -11.55
N PRO A 172 7.54 -0.54 -12.16
CA PRO A 172 7.37 -0.76 -13.60
C PRO A 172 5.89 -0.79 -13.99
N SER A 173 5.59 -0.51 -15.25
CA SER A 173 4.22 -0.45 -15.78
C SER A 173 3.40 -1.70 -15.53
N VAL A 174 4.03 -2.87 -15.58
CA VAL A 174 3.39 -4.16 -15.37
C VAL A 174 2.92 -4.40 -13.93
N GLN A 175 3.25 -3.49 -13.01
CA GLN A 175 2.83 -3.50 -11.61
C GLN A 175 1.77 -2.44 -11.30
N TYR A 176 1.55 -1.45 -12.17
CA TYR A 176 0.51 -0.42 -11.96
C TYR A 176 -0.60 -0.44 -13.03
N VAL A 177 -0.43 -1.21 -14.11
CA VAL A 177 -1.42 -1.51 -15.15
C VAL A 177 -2.06 -2.86 -14.89
#